data_AF-A0A9P1HJA8-F1
#
_entry.id   AF-A0A9P1HJA8-F1
#
_cell.length_a   1.000
_cell.length_b   1.000
_cell.length_c   1.000
_cell.angle_alpha   90.00
_cell.angle_beta   90.00
_cell.angle_gamma   90.00
#
_symmetry.space_group_name_H-M   'P 1'
#
loop_
_entity.id
_entity.type
_entity.pdbx_description
1 polymer ?
#
loop_
_entity_poly.entity_id
_entity_poly.type
_entity_poly.pdbx_seq_one_letter_code
_entity_poly.pdbx_strand_id
1 'polypeptide(L)'
;MTNVDSVLIRFHVGMIGYSGPGRTHVLFDLDKHSNKDDLIEEMFKMVATGGTTRTGEAITFATKELLKNKSNGTRSNAKKVLVVFTDGYSQDDPMAAASNARHQGIRTIVVAMEDHIAPNHSELLHIAGQKEYILLSPKGSQLRERILGNSCTLTAI
;
A
#
# COMPACT_ATOMS: atom_id res chain seq x y z
N MET A 1 -30.20 4.59 -23.80
CA MET A 1 -29.52 5.57 -22.93
C MET A 1 -28.68 4.78 -21.93
N THR A 2 -27.46 4.41 -22.30
CA THR A 2 -26.53 3.74 -21.38
C THR A 2 -25.83 4.82 -20.57
N ASN A 3 -26.06 4.78 -19.26
CA ASN A 3 -25.53 5.75 -18.31
C ASN A 3 -24.00 5.74 -18.36
N VAL A 4 -23.42 6.84 -18.86
CA VAL A 4 -21.98 7.04 -19.06
C VAL A 4 -21.20 7.14 -17.74
N ASP A 5 -21.90 7.11 -16.61
CA ASP A 5 -21.33 7.15 -15.25
C ASP A 5 -20.92 5.76 -14.73
N SER A 6 -21.11 4.69 -15.51
CA SER A 6 -20.65 3.33 -15.19
C SER A 6 -19.21 3.05 -15.65
N VAL A 7 -18.41 4.09 -15.88
CA VAL A 7 -16.95 3.95 -16.06
C VAL A 7 -16.39 3.37 -14.77
N LEU A 8 -16.19 2.05 -14.78
CA LEU A 8 -15.50 1.27 -13.76
C LEU A 8 -14.35 2.10 -13.19
N ILE A 9 -14.36 2.31 -11.88
CA ILE A 9 -13.20 2.83 -11.18
C ILE A 9 -12.07 1.86 -11.49
N ARG A 10 -11.07 2.35 -12.21
CA ARG A 10 -9.97 1.49 -12.67
C ARG A 10 -9.14 0.96 -11.49
N PHE A 11 -9.27 1.57 -10.31
CA PHE A 11 -8.50 1.32 -9.10
C PHE A 11 -9.42 1.01 -7.91
N HIS A 12 -9.08 -0.02 -7.17
CA HIS A 12 -9.68 -0.34 -5.88
C HIS A 12 -8.60 -0.09 -4.83
N VAL A 13 -8.93 0.64 -3.76
CA VAL A 13 -7.99 1.06 -2.72
C VAL A 13 -8.53 0.64 -1.38
N GLY A 14 -7.70 -0.07 -0.62
CA GLY A 14 -7.99 -0.52 0.74
C GLY A 14 -6.81 -0.14 1.63
N MET A 15 -7.07 -0.03 2.92
CA MET A 15 -6.10 0.49 3.88
C MET A 15 -6.10 -0.34 5.16
N ILE A 16 -4.90 -0.63 5.64
CA ILE A 16 -4.67 -1.22 6.96
C ILE A 16 -3.82 -0.27 7.80
N GLY A 17 -4.09 -0.29 9.10
CA GLY A 17 -3.25 0.31 10.12
C GLY A 17 -2.48 -0.79 10.82
N TYR A 18 -1.22 -0.54 11.15
CA TYR A 18 -0.41 -1.46 11.92
C TYR A 18 0.52 -0.71 12.88
N SER A 19 0.90 -1.39 13.95
CA SER A 19 1.93 -0.94 14.88
C SER A 19 2.54 -2.16 15.56
N GLY A 20 2.32 -2.33 16.85
CA GLY A 20 2.89 -3.41 17.65
C GLY A 20 2.24 -4.77 17.41
N PRO A 21 2.61 -5.80 18.20
CA PRO A 21 2.15 -7.16 18.03
C PRO A 21 0.62 -7.27 18.05
N GLY A 22 0.03 -7.87 17.02
CA GLY A 22 -1.43 -8.06 16.91
C GLY A 22 -2.23 -6.78 16.73
N ARG A 23 -1.60 -5.65 16.37
CA ARG A 23 -2.26 -4.35 16.16
C ARG A 23 -2.51 -4.03 14.69
N THR A 24 -2.46 -5.04 13.83
CA THR A 24 -2.85 -4.93 12.43
C THR A 24 -4.36 -4.98 12.28
N HIS A 25 -4.97 -3.98 11.64
CA HIS A 25 -6.42 -3.91 11.45
C HIS A 25 -6.79 -3.25 10.11
N VAL A 26 -7.93 -3.67 9.55
CA VAL A 26 -8.51 -3.05 8.34
C VAL A 26 -9.18 -1.74 8.73
N LEU A 27 -8.87 -0.68 8.00
CA LEU A 27 -9.64 0.58 8.05
C LEU A 27 -10.79 0.52 7.06
N PHE A 28 -10.47 0.11 5.82
CA PHE A 28 -11.47 -0.15 4.79
C PHE A 28 -10.96 -1.13 3.73
N ASP A 29 -11.88 -1.94 3.19
CA ASP A 29 -11.64 -2.90 2.11
C ASP A 29 -11.47 -2.22 0.75
N LEU A 30 -10.98 -2.97 -0.26
CA LEU A 30 -10.55 -2.40 -1.54
C LEU A 30 -11.71 -1.78 -2.35
N ASP A 31 -12.93 -2.30 -2.19
CA ASP A 31 -14.15 -1.86 -2.88
C ASP A 31 -15.04 -0.94 -2.04
N LYS A 32 -14.59 -0.53 -0.84
CA LYS A 32 -15.39 0.32 0.05
C LYS A 32 -15.74 1.67 -0.57
N HIS A 33 -14.79 2.31 -1.26
CA HIS A 33 -14.95 3.66 -1.80
C HIS A 33 -15.02 3.64 -3.31
N SER A 34 -16.05 4.30 -3.84
CA SER A 34 -16.30 4.38 -5.28
C SER A 34 -15.84 5.68 -5.94
N ASN A 35 -15.45 6.67 -5.13
CA ASN A 35 -14.98 7.96 -5.61
C ASN A 35 -13.77 8.43 -4.77
N LYS A 36 -13.03 9.38 -5.34
CA LYS A 36 -11.78 9.86 -4.78
C LYS A 36 -11.98 10.64 -3.47
N ASP A 37 -13.05 11.42 -3.37
CA ASP A 37 -13.24 12.34 -2.26
C ASP A 37 -13.58 11.57 -0.97
N ASP A 38 -14.48 10.59 -1.04
CA ASP A 38 -14.80 9.71 0.09
C ASP A 38 -13.58 8.89 0.53
N LEU A 39 -12.78 8.40 -0.44
CA LEU A 39 -11.54 7.68 -0.14
C LEU A 39 -10.58 8.57 0.65
N ILE A 40 -10.37 9.81 0.20
CA ILE A 40 -9.46 10.76 0.85
C ILE A 40 -9.99 11.12 2.25
N GLU A 41 -11.29 11.37 2.38
CA GLU A 41 -11.91 11.67 3.67
C GLU A 41 -11.70 10.53 4.68
N GLU A 42 -11.89 9.28 4.27
CA GLU A 42 -11.70 8.13 5.14
C GLU A 42 -10.21 7.93 5.49
N MET A 43 -9.29 8.15 4.54
CA MET A 43 -7.85 8.10 4.82
C MET A 43 -7.45 9.11 5.92
N PHE A 44 -8.06 10.30 5.96
CA PHE A 44 -7.79 11.31 6.98
C PHE A 44 -8.32 10.96 8.37
N LYS A 45 -9.19 9.94 8.50
CA LYS A 45 -9.66 9.45 9.80
C LYS A 45 -8.68 8.48 10.47
N MET A 46 -7.62 8.05 9.77
CA MET A 46 -6.58 7.20 10.36
C MET A 46 -5.90 7.91 11.52
N VAL A 47 -5.81 7.23 12.67
CA VAL A 47 -5.07 7.69 13.85
C VAL A 47 -3.84 6.82 14.05
N ALA A 48 -2.68 7.45 14.21
CA ALA A 48 -1.45 6.74 14.58
C ALA A 48 -1.62 6.12 15.97
N THR A 49 -1.56 4.78 16.04
CA THR A 49 -1.75 4.04 17.31
C THR A 49 -0.49 4.00 18.17
N GLY A 50 0.68 4.37 17.60
CA GLY A 50 1.97 4.34 18.26
C GLY A 50 2.42 2.93 18.69
N GLY A 51 3.59 2.86 19.32
CA GLY A 51 4.20 1.60 19.77
C GLY A 51 5.34 1.14 18.86
N THR A 52 5.60 -0.17 18.86
CA THR A 52 6.60 -0.78 17.98
C THR A 52 6.06 -0.95 16.56
N THR A 53 6.94 -1.30 15.63
CA THR A 53 6.60 -1.47 14.21
C THR A 53 6.67 -2.95 13.85
N ARG A 54 5.57 -3.58 13.43
CA ARG A 54 5.49 -4.99 12.98
C ARG A 54 5.14 -5.07 11.49
N THR A 55 6.08 -4.68 10.63
CA THR A 55 5.88 -4.60 9.18
C THR A 55 5.68 -5.98 8.55
N GLY A 56 6.34 -7.02 9.06
CA GLY A 56 6.18 -8.39 8.54
C GLY A 56 4.78 -8.96 8.76
N GLU A 57 4.22 -8.75 9.96
CA GLU A 57 2.83 -9.05 10.31
C GLU A 57 1.86 -8.32 9.36
N ALA A 58 2.06 -7.02 9.17
CA ALA A 58 1.21 -6.18 8.33
C ALA A 58 1.21 -6.63 6.86
N ILE A 59 2.38 -6.92 6.28
CA ILE A 59 2.50 -7.41 4.90
C ILE A 59 1.80 -8.77 4.75
N THR A 60 1.97 -9.66 5.73
CA THR A 60 1.32 -10.98 5.73
C THR A 60 -0.19 -10.84 5.77
N PHE A 61 -0.70 -9.98 6.65
CA PHE A 61 -2.12 -9.68 6.78
C PHE A 61 -2.69 -9.09 5.49
N ALA A 62 -2.08 -8.03 4.93
CA ALA A 62 -2.53 -7.42 3.68
C ALA A 62 -2.58 -8.43 2.52
N THR A 63 -1.58 -9.30 2.44
CA THR A 63 -1.49 -10.30 1.38
C THR A 63 -2.55 -11.39 1.51
N LYS A 64 -2.87 -11.84 2.74
CA LYS A 64 -3.82 -12.93 2.98
C LYS A 64 -5.26 -12.44 3.05
N GLU A 65 -5.51 -11.38 3.78
CA GLU A 65 -6.87 -10.92 4.09
C GLU A 65 -7.39 -9.97 3.02
N LEU A 66 -6.63 -8.95 2.62
CA LEU A 66 -7.12 -7.97 1.65
C LEU A 66 -6.95 -8.41 0.19
N LEU A 67 -5.72 -8.81 -0.19
CA LEU A 67 -5.35 -8.98 -1.61
C LEU A 67 -5.66 -10.37 -2.19
N LYS A 68 -6.18 -11.30 -1.38
CA LYS A 68 -6.65 -12.62 -1.84
C LYS A 68 -8.15 -12.80 -1.75
N ASN A 69 -8.80 -12.15 -0.79
CA ASN A 69 -10.22 -12.32 -0.58
C ASN A 69 -11.02 -11.50 -1.61
N LYS A 70 -11.82 -12.20 -2.43
CA LYS A 70 -12.70 -11.56 -3.42
C LYS A 70 -13.81 -10.75 -2.77
N SER A 71 -14.24 -11.08 -1.54
CA SER A 71 -15.25 -10.31 -0.83
C SER A 71 -14.77 -8.91 -0.44
N ASN A 72 -13.45 -8.67 -0.48
CA ASN A 72 -12.84 -7.40 -0.11
C ASN A 72 -12.54 -6.54 -1.34
N GLY A 73 -13.18 -6.83 -2.49
CA GLY A 73 -12.97 -6.08 -3.72
C GLY A 73 -11.74 -6.47 -4.55
N THR A 74 -11.04 -7.57 -4.21
CA THR A 74 -9.88 -8.04 -5.00
C THR A 74 -10.32 -8.51 -6.39
N ARG A 75 -9.65 -7.99 -7.43
CA ARG A 75 -9.87 -8.38 -8.83
C ARG A 75 -8.72 -9.23 -9.36
N SER A 76 -9.03 -10.36 -9.99
CA SER A 76 -8.03 -11.28 -10.56
C SER A 76 -7.29 -10.71 -11.76
N ASN A 77 -7.93 -9.84 -12.53
CA ASN A 77 -7.37 -9.18 -13.71
C ASN A 77 -6.67 -7.85 -13.39
N ALA A 78 -6.60 -7.44 -12.12
CA ALA A 78 -5.95 -6.20 -11.71
C ALA A 78 -4.49 -6.43 -11.29
N LYS A 79 -3.63 -5.46 -11.60
CA LYS A 79 -2.29 -5.39 -11.00
C LYS A 79 -2.44 -5.09 -9.52
N LYS A 80 -1.78 -5.90 -8.68
CA LYS A 80 -1.79 -5.73 -7.22
C LYS A 80 -0.56 -4.96 -6.77
N VAL A 81 -0.77 -3.89 -6.02
CA VAL A 81 0.29 -3.05 -5.47
C VAL A 81 0.06 -2.92 -3.98
N LEU A 82 1.10 -3.17 -3.20
CA LEU A 82 1.15 -2.92 -1.76
C LEU A 82 2.08 -1.74 -1.52
N VAL A 83 1.53 -0.64 -1.00
CA VAL A 83 2.31 0.54 -0.58
C VAL A 83 2.46 0.48 0.94
N VAL A 84 3.69 0.30 1.40
CA VAL A 84 4.04 0.22 2.82
C VAL A 84 4.53 1.59 3.27
N PHE A 85 3.80 2.21 4.19
CA PHE A 85 4.23 3.44 4.86
C PHE A 85 4.84 3.07 6.21
N THR A 86 6.08 3.48 6.45
CA THR A 86 6.78 3.23 7.72
C THR A 86 7.66 4.42 8.11
N ASP A 87 7.79 4.67 9.40
CA ASP A 87 8.64 5.71 10.00
C ASP A 87 9.76 5.11 10.87
N GLY A 88 9.82 3.78 10.99
CA GLY A 88 10.76 3.09 11.86
C GLY A 88 11.18 1.70 11.36
N TYR A 89 12.09 1.08 12.12
CA TYR A 89 12.61 -0.27 11.88
C TYR A 89 11.67 -1.34 12.44
N SER A 90 11.44 -2.39 11.66
CA SER A 90 10.55 -3.48 12.07
C SER A 90 11.13 -4.27 13.26
N GLN A 91 10.27 -4.61 14.22
CA GLN A 91 10.59 -5.45 15.38
C GLN A 91 10.23 -6.94 15.14
N ASP A 92 9.86 -7.27 13.92
CA ASP A 92 9.72 -8.62 13.37
C ASP A 92 10.48 -8.70 12.04
N ASP A 93 10.57 -9.88 11.42
CA ASP A 93 11.22 -10.03 10.12
C ASP A 93 10.24 -9.74 8.96
N PRO A 94 10.39 -8.62 8.23
CA PRO A 94 9.53 -8.33 7.09
C PRO A 94 9.99 -9.01 5.79
N MET A 95 11.20 -9.57 5.75
CA MET A 95 11.83 -10.08 4.52
C MET A 95 11.06 -11.26 3.95
N ALA A 96 10.74 -12.25 4.78
CA ALA A 96 9.99 -13.43 4.37
C ALA A 96 8.58 -13.06 3.88
N ALA A 97 7.89 -12.16 4.59
CA ALA A 97 6.56 -11.69 4.24
C ALA A 97 6.55 -10.95 2.90
N ALA A 98 7.50 -10.03 2.69
CA ALA A 98 7.61 -9.26 1.46
C ALA A 98 8.03 -10.13 0.26
N SER A 99 8.97 -11.05 0.46
CA SER A 99 9.37 -12.04 -0.54
C SER A 99 8.17 -12.87 -1.01
N ASN A 100 7.39 -13.39 -0.07
CA ASN A 100 6.17 -14.13 -0.37
C ASN A 100 5.13 -13.29 -1.12
N ALA A 101 4.94 -12.01 -0.76
CA ALA A 101 4.05 -11.11 -1.49
C ALA A 101 4.51 -10.92 -2.95
N ARG A 102 5.80 -10.65 -3.17
CA ARG A 102 6.37 -10.47 -4.51
C ARG A 102 6.29 -11.72 -5.38
N HIS A 103 6.54 -12.91 -4.81
CA HIS A 103 6.37 -14.18 -5.53
C HIS A 103 4.93 -14.43 -5.99
N GLN A 104 3.94 -13.80 -5.36
CA GLN A 104 2.53 -13.85 -5.78
C GLN A 104 2.17 -12.77 -6.81
N GLY A 105 3.15 -12.06 -7.36
CA GLY A 105 2.95 -11.00 -8.35
C GLY A 105 2.46 -9.67 -7.76
N ILE A 106 2.54 -9.49 -6.44
CA ILE A 106 2.21 -8.22 -5.78
C ILE A 106 3.46 -7.32 -5.83
N ARG A 107 3.33 -6.14 -6.42
CA ARG A 107 4.39 -5.14 -6.39
C ARG A 107 4.41 -4.47 -5.03
N THR A 108 5.55 -4.47 -4.36
CA THR A 108 5.73 -3.76 -3.09
C THR A 108 6.45 -2.42 -3.33
N ILE A 109 5.88 -1.34 -2.82
CA ILE A 109 6.46 0.02 -2.81
C ILE A 109 6.60 0.43 -1.35
N VAL A 110 7.74 1.01 -0.99
CA VAL A 110 8.02 1.44 0.38
C VAL A 110 8.15 2.95 0.41
N VAL A 111 7.35 3.58 1.26
CA VAL A 111 7.42 4.99 1.61
C VAL A 111 7.93 5.05 3.04
N ALA A 112 9.21 5.39 3.19
CA ALA A 112 9.82 5.56 4.49
C ALA A 112 9.91 7.05 4.83
N MET A 113 9.46 7.43 6.02
CA MET A 113 9.65 8.77 6.54
C MET A 113 10.97 8.79 7.33
N GLU A 114 11.88 9.66 6.91
CA GLU A 114 13.08 9.97 7.69
C GLU A 114 12.69 11.01 8.74
N ASP A 115 12.83 10.62 10.01
CA ASP A 115 12.75 11.54 11.14
C ASP A 115 14.08 11.52 11.91
N HIS A 116 14.09 11.09 13.18
CA HIS A 116 15.29 11.12 14.01
C HIS A 116 16.29 10.00 13.75
N ILE A 117 15.85 8.88 13.16
CA ILE A 117 16.68 7.72 12.85
C ILE A 117 16.56 7.42 11.36
N ALA A 118 17.70 7.30 10.68
CA ALA A 118 17.72 6.93 9.28
C ALA A 118 17.10 5.53 9.09
N PRO A 119 16.18 5.35 8.14
CA PRO A 119 15.59 4.05 7.86
C PRO A 119 16.64 3.01 7.50
N ASN A 120 16.44 1.76 7.94
CA ASN A 120 17.33 0.67 7.58
C ASN A 120 17.19 0.34 6.08
N HIS A 121 18.10 0.88 5.26
CA HIS A 121 18.01 0.73 3.81
C HIS A 121 18.03 -0.72 3.34
N SER A 122 18.69 -1.63 4.07
CA SER A 122 18.68 -3.06 3.77
C SER A 122 17.28 -3.65 3.98
N GLU A 123 16.63 -3.34 5.10
CA GLU A 123 15.25 -3.75 5.35
C GLU A 123 14.31 -3.21 4.27
N LEU A 124 14.38 -1.91 3.97
CA LEU A 124 13.55 -1.28 2.94
C LEU A 124 13.75 -1.93 1.56
N LEU A 125 14.99 -2.24 1.20
CA LEU A 125 15.30 -2.92 -0.06
C LEU A 125 14.75 -4.35 -0.08
N HIS A 126 14.81 -5.08 1.02
CA HIS A 126 14.21 -6.41 1.09
C HIS A 126 12.68 -6.37 1.04
N ILE A 127 12.05 -5.31 1.55
CA ILE A 127 10.59 -5.12 1.43
C ILE A 127 10.22 -4.72 -0.01
N ALA A 128 10.92 -3.76 -0.59
CA ALA A 128 10.65 -3.24 -1.94
C ALA A 128 11.06 -4.22 -3.06
N GLY A 129 12.05 -5.07 -2.81
CA GLY A 129 12.68 -5.95 -3.79
C GLY A 129 13.59 -5.23 -4.79
N GLN A 130 13.38 -3.93 -5.04
CA GLN A 130 14.21 -3.11 -5.91
C GLN A 130 14.33 -1.69 -5.35
N LYS A 131 15.51 -1.08 -5.54
CA LYS A 131 15.82 0.27 -5.03
C LYS A 131 14.89 1.35 -5.60
N GLU A 132 14.40 1.17 -6.82
CA GLU A 132 13.48 2.12 -7.48
C GLU A 132 12.09 2.21 -6.82
N TYR A 133 11.71 1.22 -6.01
CA TYR A 133 10.44 1.20 -5.27
C TYR A 133 10.57 1.68 -3.83
N ILE A 134 11.72 2.27 -3.47
CA ILE A 134 11.95 2.91 -2.18
C ILE A 134 11.83 4.42 -2.35
N LEU A 135 10.96 5.05 -1.56
CA LEU A 135 10.80 6.49 -1.48
C LEU A 135 11.12 6.93 -0.05
N LEU A 136 12.17 7.74 0.10
CA LEU A 136 12.59 8.31 1.38
C LEU A 136 12.06 9.74 1.48
N SER A 137 11.26 10.03 2.50
CA SER A 137 10.63 11.33 2.76
C SER A 137 10.13 12.03 1.49
N PRO A 138 9.35 11.36 0.61
CA PRO A 138 9.00 11.93 -0.68
C PRO A 138 8.02 13.09 -0.52
N LYS A 139 8.13 14.09 -1.40
CA LYS A 139 7.03 15.02 -1.67
C LYS A 139 5.89 14.26 -2.36
N GLY A 140 4.65 14.75 -2.20
CA GLY A 140 3.48 14.13 -2.83
C GLY A 140 3.60 13.97 -4.36
N SER A 141 4.33 14.87 -5.03
CA SER A 141 4.62 14.76 -6.48
C SER A 141 5.45 13.52 -6.84
N GLN A 142 6.48 13.20 -6.04
CA GLN A 142 7.34 12.04 -6.24
C GLN A 142 6.58 10.74 -5.99
N LEU A 143 5.71 10.73 -4.97
CA LEU A 143 4.83 9.59 -4.68
C LEU A 143 3.86 9.34 -5.84
N ARG A 144 3.24 10.39 -6.37
CA ARG A 144 2.34 10.33 -7.52
C ARG A 144 3.03 9.75 -8.75
N GLU A 145 4.21 10.27 -9.10
CA GLU A 145 4.98 9.82 -10.26
C GLU A 145 5.35 8.34 -10.14
N ARG A 146 5.75 7.88 -8.96
CA ARG A 146 6.16 6.48 -8.76
C ARG A 146 4.98 5.50 -8.77
N ILE A 147 3.88 5.84 -8.11
CA ILE A 147 2.70 4.96 -8.02
C ILE A 147 1.99 4.85 -9.37
N LEU A 148 1.84 5.97 -10.08
CA LEU A 148 1.14 5.99 -11.38
C LEU A 148 2.06 5.61 -12.55
N GLY A 149 3.38 5.82 -12.40
CA GLY A 149 4.38 5.62 -13.44
C GLY A 149 4.10 6.42 -14.72
N ASN A 150 4.85 6.10 -15.79
CA ASN A 150 4.56 6.55 -17.16
C ASN A 150 3.32 5.86 -17.77
N SER A 151 2.51 5.14 -16.97
CA SER A 151 1.31 4.43 -17.45
C SER A 151 0.08 5.34 -17.61
N CYS A 152 0.26 6.65 -17.49
CA CYS A 152 -0.76 7.64 -17.77
C CYS A 152 -0.35 8.53 -18.96
N THR A 153 -0.08 7.91 -20.12
CA THR A 153 -0.36 8.59 -21.39
C THR A 153 -1.87 8.55 -21.59
N LEU A 154 -2.56 9.54 -21.00
CA LEU A 154 -3.82 9.99 -21.57
C LEU A 154 -3.46 10.53 -22.95
N THR A 155 -3.55 9.68 -23.97
CA THR A 155 -3.71 10.17 -25.33
C THR A 155 -5.05 10.89 -25.32
N ALA A 156 -5.00 12.21 -25.18
CA ALA A 156 -6.10 13.06 -25.58
C ALA A 156 -6.38 12.75 -27.05
N ILE A 157 -7.62 12.36 -27.34
CA ILE A 157 -8.15 12.25 -28.70
C ILE A 157 -8.25 13.68 -29.25
#